data_AF-A0A376ZW44-F1
#
_entry.id   AF-A0A376ZW44-F1
#
_cell.length_a   1.000
_cell.length_b   1.000
_cell.length_c   1.000
_cell.angle_alpha   90.00
_cell.angle_beta   90.00
_cell.angle_gamma   90.00
#
_symmetry.space_group_name_H-M   'P 1'
#
loop_
_entity.id
_entity.type
_entity.pdbx_description
1 polymer ?
#
loop_
_entity_poly.entity_id
_entity_poly.type
_entity_poly.pdbx_seq_one_letter_code
_entity_poly.pdbx_strand_id
1 'polypeptide(L)'
;MEIDKKIHVIWIAGAPPETITKYAKAYKAAYPDFSFNLWIDPNAFAAYEFNSQLKSVALEHAKSEVINSLTIEELNVLKNKEQPDDGFHAKLNSLFETNLLKSVLQLQDAVMNYAYTRGILNFSDQDRISFLKEILHYDNERIEKFKEVIHKNKIKTYSLDDELSNIFGQDNFHIHDATKLPEMKKVQYKQRYQQELILRGNYASATESITCLYTQRIWWNIYRL
;
A
#
# COMPACT_ATOMS: atom_id res chain seq x y z
N MET A 1 -8.05 -17.25 -32.02
CA MET A 1 -7.22 -17.42 -30.81
C MET A 1 -8.18 -17.60 -29.66
N GLU A 2 -8.17 -18.74 -28.99
CA GLU A 2 -9.08 -19.01 -27.87
C GLU A 2 -8.54 -18.33 -26.62
N ILE A 3 -9.38 -17.57 -25.92
CA ILE A 3 -9.00 -16.86 -24.70
C ILE A 3 -8.97 -17.87 -23.56
N ASP A 4 -7.86 -17.91 -22.80
CA ASP A 4 -7.77 -18.80 -21.63
C ASP A 4 -8.85 -18.42 -20.60
N LYS A 5 -9.63 -19.41 -20.15
CA LYS A 5 -10.78 -19.24 -19.24
C LYS A 5 -10.32 -19.03 -17.80
N LYS A 6 -9.62 -17.92 -17.57
CA LYS A 6 -9.05 -17.54 -16.27
C LYS A 6 -9.40 -16.11 -15.93
N ILE A 7 -9.97 -15.93 -14.76
CA ILE A 7 -10.13 -14.65 -14.10
C ILE A 7 -8.89 -14.47 -13.23
N HIS A 8 -8.21 -13.36 -13.39
CA HIS A 8 -7.07 -12.99 -12.58
C HIS A 8 -7.37 -11.71 -11.79
N VAL A 9 -7.17 -11.76 -10.48
CA VAL A 9 -7.35 -10.66 -9.54
C VAL A 9 -6.04 -10.45 -8.79
N ILE A 10 -5.59 -9.21 -8.65
CA ILE A 10 -4.30 -8.88 -8.01
C ILE A 10 -4.56 -8.10 -6.73
N TRP A 11 -3.87 -8.50 -5.66
CA TRP A 11 -3.92 -7.85 -4.35
C TRP A 11 -2.59 -7.95 -3.60
N ILE A 12 -1.79 -6.88 -3.65
CA ILE A 12 -0.35 -6.90 -3.32
C ILE A 12 0.06 -6.09 -2.09
N ALA A 13 -0.86 -5.37 -1.45
CA ALA A 13 -0.52 -4.42 -0.38
C ALA A 13 -1.40 -4.60 0.86
N GLY A 14 -1.34 -5.80 1.44
CA GLY A 14 -2.12 -6.19 2.61
C GLY A 14 -3.17 -7.26 2.32
N ALA A 15 -4.11 -7.46 3.24
CA ALA A 15 -5.14 -8.48 3.06
C ALA A 15 -6.25 -8.03 2.11
N PRO A 16 -6.78 -8.95 1.27
CA PRO A 16 -7.96 -8.66 0.47
C PRO A 16 -9.16 -8.25 1.34
N PRO A 17 -10.07 -7.42 0.81
CA PRO A 17 -11.22 -6.94 1.54
C PRO A 17 -12.27 -8.06 1.62
N GLU A 18 -13.17 -7.99 2.61
CA GLU A 18 -14.24 -9.00 2.75
C GLU A 18 -15.17 -9.04 1.52
N THR A 19 -15.23 -7.96 0.77
CA THR A 19 -16.01 -7.86 -0.46
C THR A 19 -15.47 -8.74 -1.59
N ILE A 20 -14.24 -9.28 -1.48
CA ILE A 20 -13.68 -10.16 -2.52
C ILE A 20 -14.55 -11.38 -2.80
N THR A 21 -15.20 -11.94 -1.77
CA THR A 21 -16.12 -13.08 -1.94
C THR A 21 -17.41 -12.68 -2.66
N LYS A 22 -17.88 -11.44 -2.48
CA LYS A 22 -19.04 -10.90 -3.23
C LYS A 22 -18.71 -10.78 -4.71
N TYR A 23 -17.53 -10.24 -5.05
CA TYR A 23 -17.06 -10.17 -6.43
C TYR A 23 -16.84 -11.55 -7.04
N ALA A 24 -16.23 -12.48 -6.29
CA ALA A 24 -16.06 -13.87 -6.69
C ALA A 24 -17.38 -14.55 -7.07
N LYS A 25 -18.43 -14.38 -6.26
CA LYS A 25 -19.77 -14.92 -6.57
C LYS A 25 -20.34 -14.32 -7.86
N ALA A 26 -20.21 -13.02 -8.06
CA ALA A 26 -20.66 -12.35 -9.29
C ALA A 26 -19.89 -12.86 -10.53
N TYR A 27 -18.57 -13.04 -10.40
CA TYR A 27 -17.74 -13.60 -11.47
C TYR A 27 -18.10 -15.04 -11.80
N LYS A 28 -18.33 -15.89 -10.79
CA LYS A 28 -18.75 -17.27 -11.02
C LYS A 28 -20.11 -17.34 -11.71
N ALA A 29 -21.04 -16.44 -11.36
CA ALA A 29 -22.35 -16.38 -12.02
C ALA A 29 -22.26 -15.93 -13.48
N ALA A 30 -21.41 -14.96 -13.79
CA ALA A 30 -21.22 -14.46 -15.16
C ALA A 30 -20.37 -15.39 -16.03
N TYR A 31 -19.39 -16.08 -15.42
CA TYR A 31 -18.40 -16.92 -16.11
C TYR A 31 -18.23 -18.28 -15.39
N PRO A 32 -19.22 -19.20 -15.51
CA PRO A 32 -19.24 -20.45 -14.74
C PRO A 32 -18.03 -21.36 -14.99
N ASP A 33 -17.48 -21.34 -16.21
CA ASP A 33 -16.39 -22.22 -16.64
C ASP A 33 -14.99 -21.65 -16.37
N PHE A 34 -14.90 -20.45 -15.79
CA PHE A 34 -13.61 -19.79 -15.60
C PHE A 34 -13.01 -20.16 -14.23
N SER A 35 -11.69 -20.37 -14.21
CA SER A 35 -10.93 -20.46 -12.97
C SER A 35 -10.64 -19.08 -12.39
N PHE A 36 -10.48 -18.97 -11.08
CA PHE A 36 -10.20 -17.73 -10.37
C PHE A 36 -8.81 -17.75 -9.75
N ASN A 37 -7.99 -16.77 -10.09
CA ASN A 37 -6.57 -16.70 -9.73
C ASN A 37 -6.32 -15.41 -8.93
N LEU A 38 -6.03 -15.55 -7.64
CA LEU A 38 -5.69 -14.43 -6.77
C LEU A 38 -4.17 -14.27 -6.67
N TRP A 39 -3.65 -13.15 -7.17
CA TRP A 39 -2.22 -12.83 -7.16
C TRP A 39 -1.88 -11.95 -5.97
N ILE A 40 -0.96 -12.40 -5.12
CA ILE A 40 -0.52 -11.66 -3.93
C ILE A 40 0.99 -11.41 -3.95
N ASP A 41 1.46 -10.41 -3.20
CA ASP A 41 2.88 -10.28 -2.87
C ASP A 41 3.10 -10.72 -1.41
N PRO A 42 3.71 -11.90 -1.18
CA PRO A 42 3.92 -12.42 0.16
C PRO A 42 4.95 -11.61 0.99
N ASN A 43 5.63 -10.65 0.38
CA ASN A 43 6.60 -9.77 1.06
C ASN A 43 6.00 -8.41 1.45
N ALA A 44 4.71 -8.17 1.18
CA ALA A 44 4.09 -6.85 1.28
C ALA A 44 2.73 -6.87 2.01
N PHE A 45 2.56 -7.75 3.00
CA PHE A 45 1.33 -7.83 3.79
C PHE A 45 1.09 -6.59 4.66
N ALA A 46 2.09 -5.74 4.91
CA ALA A 46 1.90 -4.47 5.61
C ALA A 46 2.30 -3.24 4.79
N ALA A 47 2.43 -3.34 3.47
CA ALA A 47 2.77 -2.19 2.63
C ALA A 47 1.77 -1.02 2.78
N TYR A 48 0.45 -1.32 2.80
CA TYR A 48 -0.58 -0.31 3.05
C TYR A 48 -0.44 0.37 4.41
N GLU A 49 -0.29 -0.43 5.47
CA GLU A 49 -0.16 0.08 6.83
C GLU A 49 1.11 0.92 7.00
N PHE A 50 2.23 0.47 6.42
CA PHE A 50 3.49 1.20 6.43
C PHE A 50 3.34 2.60 5.82
N ASN A 51 2.76 2.69 4.63
CA ASN A 51 2.54 3.98 3.97
C ASN A 51 1.51 4.85 4.71
N SER A 52 0.52 4.25 5.37
CA SER A 52 -0.40 4.98 6.26
C SER A 52 0.36 5.64 7.42
N GLN A 53 1.30 4.91 8.04
CA GLN A 53 2.13 5.44 9.12
C GLN A 53 3.07 6.55 8.64
N LEU A 54 3.70 6.39 7.46
CA LEU A 54 4.51 7.47 6.87
C LEU A 54 3.67 8.73 6.62
N LYS A 55 2.46 8.60 6.07
CA LYS A 55 1.54 9.74 5.88
C LYS A 55 1.19 10.40 7.22
N SER A 56 0.93 9.60 8.26
CA SER A 56 0.65 10.14 9.60
C SER A 56 1.85 10.91 10.15
N VAL A 57 3.07 10.41 9.98
CA VAL A 57 4.30 11.11 10.42
C VAL A 57 4.47 12.42 9.64
N ALA A 58 4.25 12.41 8.32
CA ALA A 58 4.32 13.61 7.49
C ALA A 58 3.31 14.67 7.94
N LEU A 59 2.08 14.24 8.23
CA LEU A 59 1.01 15.12 8.71
C LEU A 59 1.34 15.75 10.06
N GLU A 60 1.82 14.97 11.03
CA GLU A 60 2.18 15.49 12.34
C GLU A 60 3.38 16.45 12.26
N HIS A 61 4.39 16.11 11.46
CA HIS A 61 5.53 17.00 11.23
C HIS A 61 5.10 18.33 10.58
N ALA A 62 4.23 18.26 9.57
CA ALA A 62 3.70 19.46 8.92
C ALA A 62 2.93 20.36 9.89
N LYS A 63 2.10 19.78 10.78
CA LYS A 63 1.41 20.53 11.83
C LYS A 63 2.40 21.20 12.80
N SER A 64 3.42 20.47 13.24
CA SER A 64 4.45 21.03 14.13
C SER A 64 5.21 22.18 13.48
N GLU A 65 5.61 22.04 12.20
CA GLU A 65 6.30 23.10 11.46
C GLU A 65 5.41 24.34 11.27
N VAL A 66 4.12 24.16 10.98
CA VAL A 66 3.16 25.27 10.95
C VAL A 66 3.17 25.98 12.29
N ILE A 67 2.95 25.27 13.41
CA ILE A 67 2.91 25.84 14.76
C ILE A 67 4.21 26.60 15.10
N ASN A 68 5.37 26.04 14.75
CA ASN A 68 6.68 26.64 15.00
C ASN A 68 6.93 27.92 14.18
N SER A 69 6.24 28.08 13.05
CA SER A 69 6.37 29.23 12.15
C SER A 69 5.45 30.41 12.48
N LEU A 70 4.53 30.24 13.43
CA LEU A 70 3.58 31.28 13.83
C LEU A 70 4.18 32.26 14.85
N THR A 71 3.70 33.50 14.83
CA THR A 71 4.00 34.45 15.91
C THR A 71 3.24 34.10 17.19
N ILE A 72 3.60 34.72 18.32
CA ILE A 72 2.92 34.50 19.61
C ILE A 72 1.44 34.92 19.51
N GLU A 73 1.15 36.01 18.80
CA GLU A 73 -0.20 36.52 18.59
C GLU A 73 -1.03 35.53 17.75
N GLU A 74 -0.49 35.06 16.63
CA GLU A 74 -1.13 34.07 15.76
C GLU A 74 -1.40 32.75 16.48
N LEU A 75 -0.45 32.32 17.32
CA LEU A 75 -0.60 31.13 18.15
C LEU A 75 -1.70 31.30 19.21
N ASN A 76 -1.85 32.49 19.78
CA ASN A 76 -2.91 32.79 20.75
C ASN A 76 -4.30 32.75 20.10
N VAL A 77 -4.45 33.24 18.87
CA VAL A 77 -5.71 33.11 18.09
C VAL A 77 -6.13 31.64 17.97
N LEU A 78 -5.19 30.75 17.62
CA LEU A 78 -5.46 29.31 17.54
C LEU A 78 -5.81 28.67 18.89
N LYS A 79 -5.10 29.05 19.96
CA LYS A 79 -5.33 28.53 21.32
C LYS A 79 -6.68 28.95 21.89
N ASN A 80 -7.08 30.20 21.62
CA ASN A 80 -8.35 30.75 22.10
C ASN A 80 -9.55 30.27 21.29
N LYS A 81 -9.34 29.44 20.25
CA LYS A 81 -10.36 28.97 19.31
C LYS A 81 -11.11 30.11 18.62
N GLU A 82 -10.43 31.25 18.47
CA GLU A 82 -10.94 32.35 17.67
C GLU A 82 -10.89 31.93 16.20
N GLN A 83 -11.92 32.31 15.43
CA GLN A 83 -11.92 32.07 13.99
C GLN A 83 -10.79 32.89 13.36
N PRO A 84 -9.83 32.27 12.66
CA PRO A 84 -8.86 32.99 11.86
C PRO A 84 -9.59 33.90 10.88
N ASP A 85 -9.10 35.12 10.68
CA ASP A 85 -9.53 35.90 9.52
C ASP A 85 -9.08 35.21 8.21
N ASP A 86 -9.69 35.60 7.09
CA ASP A 86 -9.42 34.98 5.78
C ASP A 86 -7.92 35.01 5.40
N GLY A 87 -7.21 36.08 5.80
CA GLY A 87 -5.78 36.23 5.53
C GLY A 87 -4.93 35.25 6.35
N PHE A 88 -5.25 35.10 7.63
CA PHE A 88 -4.58 34.14 8.50
C PHE A 88 -4.92 32.69 8.12
N HIS A 89 -6.16 32.41 7.74
CA HIS A 89 -6.57 31.10 7.22
C HIS A 89 -5.81 30.74 5.93
N ALA A 90 -5.69 31.67 4.98
CA ALA A 90 -4.92 31.47 3.75
C ALA A 90 -3.43 31.22 4.04
N LYS A 91 -2.86 31.93 5.02
CA LYS A 91 -1.48 31.70 5.49
C LYS A 91 -1.32 30.30 6.07
N LEU A 92 -2.22 29.86 6.95
CA LEU A 92 -2.18 28.53 7.56
C LEU A 92 -2.26 27.43 6.50
N ASN A 93 -3.16 27.56 5.51
CA ASN A 93 -3.26 26.59 4.41
C ASN A 93 -1.97 26.51 3.60
N SER A 94 -1.43 27.66 3.17
CA SER A 94 -0.20 27.71 2.38
C SER A 94 1.00 27.09 3.13
N LEU A 95 1.15 27.41 4.42
CA LEU A 95 2.18 26.83 5.27
C LEU A 95 1.98 25.32 5.45
N PHE A 96 0.74 24.87 5.70
CA PHE A 96 0.45 23.47 5.90
C PHE A 96 0.71 22.65 4.63
N GLU A 97 0.21 23.10 3.47
CA GLU A 97 0.43 22.41 2.19
C GLU A 97 1.91 22.31 1.83
N THR A 98 2.66 23.40 2.01
CA THR A 98 4.09 23.45 1.73
C THR A 98 4.87 22.50 2.66
N ASN A 99 4.59 22.54 3.96
CA ASN A 99 5.27 21.69 4.93
C ASN A 99 4.86 20.21 4.81
N LEU A 100 3.62 19.94 4.43
CA LEU A 100 3.15 18.57 4.16
C LEU A 100 3.87 17.99 2.95
N LEU A 101 3.92 18.72 1.83
CA LEU A 101 4.64 18.27 0.64
C LEU A 101 6.12 18.00 0.96
N LYS A 102 6.78 18.93 1.65
CA LYS A 102 8.18 18.78 2.07
C LYS A 102 8.37 17.53 2.94
N SER A 103 7.50 17.31 3.92
CA SER A 103 7.59 16.17 4.84
C SER A 103 7.36 14.84 4.13
N VAL A 104 6.42 14.78 3.18
CA VAL A 104 6.18 13.60 2.34
C VAL A 104 7.42 13.27 1.51
N LEU A 105 8.02 14.28 0.84
CA LEU A 105 9.22 14.08 0.04
C LEU A 105 10.41 13.60 0.88
N GLN A 106 10.63 14.20 2.05
CA GLN A 106 11.69 13.79 2.97
C GLN A 106 11.55 12.33 3.42
N LEU A 107 10.33 11.88 3.73
CA LEU A 107 10.09 10.49 4.11
C LEU A 107 10.28 9.53 2.92
N GLN A 108 9.81 9.90 1.73
CA GLN A 108 10.04 9.11 0.52
C GLN A 108 11.53 8.95 0.22
N ASP A 109 12.30 10.04 0.33
CA ASP A 109 13.75 10.02 0.18
C ASP A 109 14.43 9.18 1.26
N ALA A 110 13.96 9.26 2.51
CA ALA A 110 14.48 8.44 3.60
C ALA A 110 14.29 6.94 3.31
N VAL A 111 13.11 6.53 2.83
CA VAL A 111 12.83 5.14 2.45
C VAL A 111 13.73 4.71 1.28
N MET A 112 13.91 5.56 0.27
CA MET A 112 14.83 5.29 -0.85
C MET A 112 16.25 5.08 -0.39
N ASN A 113 16.77 6.04 0.38
CA ASN A 113 18.14 5.99 0.86
C ASN A 113 18.35 4.77 1.74
N TYR A 114 17.36 4.40 2.57
CA TYR A 114 17.40 3.18 3.35
C TYR A 114 17.54 1.93 2.47
N ALA A 115 16.73 1.82 1.42
CA ALA A 115 16.76 0.68 0.50
C ALA A 115 18.05 0.63 -0.32
N TYR A 116 18.48 1.75 -0.91
CA TYR A 116 19.68 1.83 -1.74
C TYR A 116 20.96 1.53 -0.96
N THR A 117 21.13 2.15 0.22
CA THR A 117 22.35 1.96 1.03
C THR A 117 22.54 0.53 1.51
N ARG A 118 21.44 -0.24 1.63
CA ARG A 118 21.46 -1.66 2.04
C ARG A 118 21.39 -2.63 0.86
N GLY A 119 21.34 -2.14 -0.38
CA GLY A 119 21.19 -2.99 -1.57
C GLY A 119 19.85 -3.75 -1.60
N ILE A 120 18.81 -3.23 -0.96
CA ILE A 120 17.49 -3.86 -0.88
C ILE A 120 16.78 -3.69 -2.23
N LEU A 121 16.70 -4.78 -2.99
CA LEU A 121 15.99 -4.82 -4.27
C LEU A 121 14.51 -5.19 -4.13
N ASN A 122 14.12 -5.74 -2.98
CA ASN A 122 12.76 -6.13 -2.63
C ASN A 122 12.50 -5.67 -1.20
N PHE A 123 11.71 -4.61 -1.05
CA PHE A 123 11.43 -4.06 0.27
C PHE A 123 10.32 -4.86 0.93
N SER A 124 10.74 -5.79 1.78
CA SER A 124 9.87 -6.73 2.48
C SER A 124 9.25 -6.12 3.73
N ASP A 125 8.31 -6.84 4.33
CA ASP A 125 7.75 -6.46 5.63
C ASP A 125 8.81 -6.43 6.75
N GLN A 126 9.90 -7.20 6.63
CA GLN A 126 11.04 -7.11 7.56
C GLN A 126 11.82 -5.81 7.36
N ASP A 127 12.01 -5.37 6.11
CA ASP A 127 12.64 -4.09 5.82
C ASP A 127 11.77 -2.91 6.30
N ARG A 128 10.44 -3.03 6.19
CA ARG A 128 9.49 -2.08 6.78
C ARG A 128 9.64 -1.99 8.29
N ILE A 129 9.66 -3.13 8.99
CA ILE A 129 9.88 -3.17 10.45
C ILE A 129 11.22 -2.50 10.80
N SER A 130 12.28 -2.86 10.07
CA SER A 130 13.63 -2.34 10.31
C SER A 130 13.69 -0.84 10.06
N PHE A 131 13.03 -0.32 9.01
CA PHE A 131 12.90 1.11 8.77
C PHE A 131 12.15 1.84 9.89
N LEU A 132 10.99 1.32 10.31
CA LEU A 132 10.20 1.92 11.41
C LEU A 132 11.02 2.00 12.71
N LYS A 133 11.86 1.00 12.97
CA LYS A 133 12.71 0.94 14.16
C LYS A 133 13.96 1.82 14.04
N GLU A 134 14.68 1.73 12.93
CA GLU A 134 16.01 2.33 12.77
C GLU A 134 15.93 3.80 12.35
N ILE A 135 14.95 4.16 11.53
CA ILE A 135 14.82 5.52 10.96
C ILE A 135 13.76 6.33 11.68
N LEU A 136 12.60 5.73 11.98
CA LEU A 136 11.53 6.43 12.69
C LEU A 136 11.58 6.25 14.21
N HIS A 137 12.53 5.45 14.71
CA HIS A 137 12.75 5.21 16.14
C HIS A 137 11.49 4.77 16.89
N TYR A 138 10.63 3.96 16.27
CA TYR A 138 9.45 3.42 16.93
C TYR A 138 9.83 2.51 18.09
N ASP A 139 9.11 2.65 19.20
CA ASP A 139 9.25 1.78 20.35
C ASP A 139 8.79 0.34 20.05
N ASN A 140 9.13 -0.57 20.96
CA ASN A 140 8.79 -1.99 20.79
C ASN A 140 7.27 -2.23 20.74
N GLU A 141 6.45 -1.45 21.46
CA GLU A 141 4.99 -1.61 21.46
C GLU A 141 4.41 -1.33 20.07
N ARG A 142 4.83 -0.24 19.44
CA ARG A 142 4.43 0.13 18.08
C ARG A 142 4.91 -0.87 17.04
N ILE A 143 6.12 -1.40 17.21
CA ILE A 143 6.66 -2.45 16.34
C ILE A 143 5.86 -3.75 16.46
N GLU A 144 5.49 -4.17 17.68
CA GLU A 144 4.67 -5.37 17.87
C GLU A 144 3.27 -5.20 17.27
N LYS A 145 2.63 -4.03 17.44
CA LYS A 145 1.36 -3.73 16.74
C LYS A 145 1.49 -3.82 15.22
N PHE A 146 2.61 -3.37 14.65
CA PHE A 146 2.84 -3.49 13.21
C PHE A 146 3.02 -4.95 12.77
N LYS A 147 3.71 -5.77 13.57
CA LYS A 147 3.85 -7.22 13.32
C LYS A 147 2.51 -7.96 13.41
N GLU A 148 1.65 -7.56 14.35
CA GLU A 148 0.28 -8.09 14.45
C GLU A 148 -0.52 -7.82 13.17
N VAL A 149 -0.37 -6.63 12.56
CA VAL A 149 -1.00 -6.32 11.27
C VAL A 149 -0.50 -7.25 10.17
N ILE A 150 0.81 -7.50 10.07
CA ILE A 150 1.38 -8.46 9.11
C ILE A 150 0.76 -9.84 9.31
N HIS A 151 0.74 -10.32 10.56
CA HIS A 151 0.22 -11.64 10.90
C HIS A 151 -1.27 -11.78 10.57
N LYS A 152 -2.09 -10.80 10.98
CA LYS A 152 -3.52 -10.74 10.69
C LYS A 152 -3.78 -10.71 9.20
N ASN A 153 -3.02 -9.92 8.45
CA ASN A 153 -3.20 -9.82 7.00
C ASN A 153 -2.84 -11.12 6.28
N LYS A 154 -1.78 -11.81 6.76
CA LYS A 154 -1.39 -13.11 6.25
C LYS A 154 -2.49 -14.16 6.50
N ILE A 155 -2.99 -14.27 7.74
CA ILE A 155 -4.09 -15.19 8.08
C ILE A 155 -5.32 -14.90 7.21
N LYS A 156 -5.74 -13.64 7.14
CA LYS A 156 -6.92 -13.24 6.36
C LYS A 156 -6.77 -13.54 4.87
N THR A 157 -5.57 -13.42 4.31
CA THR A 157 -5.33 -13.73 2.90
C THR A 157 -5.45 -15.22 2.63
N TYR A 158 -4.85 -16.07 3.48
CA TYR A 158 -4.89 -17.51 3.29
C TYR A 158 -6.21 -18.15 3.73
N SER A 159 -6.99 -17.53 4.61
CA SER A 159 -8.35 -18.00 4.93
C SER A 159 -9.32 -17.89 3.76
N LEU A 160 -9.00 -17.08 2.73
CA LEU A 160 -9.77 -17.01 1.49
C LEU A 160 -9.67 -18.28 0.65
N ASP A 161 -8.69 -19.15 0.93
CA ASP A 161 -8.54 -20.40 0.20
C ASP A 161 -9.79 -21.27 0.32
N ASP A 162 -10.28 -21.46 1.54
CA ASP A 162 -11.52 -22.20 1.80
C ASP A 162 -12.74 -21.47 1.21
N GLU A 163 -12.85 -20.16 1.44
CA GLU A 163 -14.01 -19.37 1.00
C GLU A 163 -14.16 -19.32 -0.52
N LEU A 164 -13.06 -19.12 -1.25
CA LEU A 164 -13.05 -19.01 -2.70
C LEU A 164 -13.07 -20.38 -3.38
N SER A 165 -12.44 -21.40 -2.79
CA SER A 165 -12.57 -22.79 -3.25
C SER A 165 -14.01 -23.29 -3.15
N ASN A 166 -14.76 -22.90 -2.12
CA ASN A 166 -16.19 -23.21 -2.01
C ASN A 166 -17.05 -22.55 -3.10
N ILE A 167 -16.59 -21.45 -3.71
CA ILE A 167 -17.32 -20.74 -4.78
C ILE A 167 -16.97 -21.31 -6.16
N PHE A 168 -15.69 -21.55 -6.45
CA PHE A 168 -15.22 -21.95 -7.78
C PHE A 168 -15.00 -23.46 -7.93
N GLY A 169 -14.83 -24.19 -6.82
CA GLY A 169 -14.34 -25.56 -6.75
C GLY A 169 -12.83 -25.60 -6.45
N GLN A 170 -12.38 -26.62 -5.71
CA GLN A 170 -10.97 -26.75 -5.25
C GLN A 170 -9.96 -26.69 -6.41
N ASP A 171 -10.27 -27.29 -7.56
CA ASP A 171 -9.35 -27.31 -8.72
C ASP A 171 -9.36 -25.97 -9.51
N ASN A 172 -10.33 -25.10 -9.25
CA ASN A 172 -10.58 -23.89 -10.04
C ASN A 172 -10.23 -22.59 -9.32
N PHE A 173 -9.75 -22.66 -8.08
CA PHE A 173 -9.26 -21.51 -7.33
C PHE A 173 -7.78 -21.67 -6.98
N HIS A 174 -6.99 -20.61 -7.17
CA HIS A 174 -5.55 -20.62 -6.92
C HIS A 174 -5.06 -19.28 -6.36
N ILE A 175 -4.29 -19.32 -5.27
CA ILE A 175 -3.49 -18.18 -4.80
C ILE A 175 -2.09 -18.27 -5.40
N HIS A 176 -1.69 -17.24 -6.14
CA HIS A 176 -0.39 -17.15 -6.79
C HIS A 176 0.48 -16.07 -6.15
N ASP A 177 1.79 -16.32 -6.16
CA ASP A 177 2.81 -15.36 -5.76
C ASP A 177 3.21 -14.51 -6.97
N ALA A 178 2.83 -13.24 -6.96
CA ALA A 178 3.16 -12.29 -8.02
C ALA A 178 4.66 -12.07 -8.20
N THR A 179 5.46 -12.27 -7.14
CA THR A 179 6.92 -12.09 -7.21
C THR A 179 7.63 -13.22 -7.94
N LYS A 180 6.96 -14.36 -8.14
CA LYS A 180 7.49 -15.51 -8.90
C LYS A 180 7.30 -15.40 -10.41
N LEU A 181 6.65 -14.33 -10.88
CA LEU A 181 6.44 -14.13 -12.30
C LEU A 181 7.75 -14.04 -13.08
N PRO A 182 7.86 -14.67 -14.26
CA PRO A 182 9.08 -14.61 -15.07
C PRO A 182 9.55 -13.18 -15.34
N GLU A 183 8.60 -12.26 -15.52
CA GLU A 183 8.86 -10.84 -15.77
C GLU A 183 9.42 -10.12 -14.56
N MET A 184 9.06 -10.55 -13.34
CA MET A 184 9.60 -10.03 -12.08
C MET A 184 11.07 -10.45 -11.85
N LYS A 185 11.60 -11.37 -12.67
CA LYS A 185 13.05 -11.64 -12.73
C LYS A 185 13.82 -10.57 -13.49
N LYS A 186 13.16 -9.77 -14.34
CA LYS A 186 13.80 -8.68 -15.08
C LYS A 186 13.91 -7.46 -14.16
N VAL A 187 15.15 -7.00 -13.94
CA VAL A 187 15.49 -5.94 -12.98
C VAL A 187 14.67 -4.67 -13.20
N GLN A 188 14.45 -4.25 -14.45
CA GLN A 188 13.71 -3.03 -14.77
C GLN A 188 12.24 -3.07 -14.30
N TYR A 189 11.55 -4.20 -14.54
CA TYR A 189 10.15 -4.35 -14.14
C TYR A 189 10.00 -4.50 -12.64
N LYS A 190 10.92 -5.24 -12.02
CA LYS A 190 11.01 -5.36 -10.57
C LYS A 190 11.22 -4.01 -9.91
N GLN A 191 12.14 -3.20 -10.43
CA GLN A 191 12.40 -1.85 -9.92
C GLN A 191 11.17 -0.95 -10.05
N ARG A 192 10.51 -0.93 -11.21
CA ARG A 192 9.29 -0.13 -11.42
C ARG A 192 8.15 -0.54 -10.47
N TYR A 193 7.94 -1.84 -10.31
CA TYR A 193 6.95 -2.37 -9.37
C TYR A 193 7.24 -1.92 -7.93
N GLN A 194 8.49 -2.09 -7.49
CA GLN A 194 8.91 -1.70 -6.14
C GLN A 194 8.84 -0.18 -5.95
N GLN A 195 9.16 0.62 -6.98
CA GLN A 195 8.98 2.08 -6.93
C GLN A 195 7.52 2.49 -6.69
N GLU A 196 6.57 1.90 -7.41
CA GLU A 196 5.14 2.22 -7.18
C GLU A 196 4.63 1.71 -5.83
N LEU A 197 5.03 0.50 -5.44
CA LEU A 197 4.62 -0.14 -4.18
C LEU A 197 5.18 0.58 -2.94
N ILE A 198 6.45 0.95 -2.97
CA ILE A 198 7.19 1.49 -1.82
C ILE A 198 7.12 3.03 -1.80
N LEU A 199 7.43 3.69 -2.91
CA LEU A 199 7.68 5.13 -2.91
C LEU A 199 6.42 5.93 -2.99
N ARG A 200 5.56 5.54 -3.92
CA ARG A 200 4.34 6.28 -4.20
C ARG A 200 3.19 5.80 -3.33
N GLY A 201 3.32 4.61 -2.71
CA GLY A 201 2.19 3.91 -2.11
C GLY A 201 1.02 3.79 -3.10
N ASN A 202 1.35 3.71 -4.39
CA ASN A 202 0.40 3.74 -5.48
C ASN A 202 0.14 2.30 -5.91
N TYR A 203 -0.72 1.63 -5.14
CA TYR A 203 -1.02 0.23 -5.34
C TYR A 203 -1.77 -0.03 -6.65
N ALA A 204 -2.48 0.97 -7.18
CA ALA A 204 -3.10 0.90 -8.49
C ALA A 204 -2.02 0.76 -9.58
N SER A 205 -1.02 1.64 -9.61
CA SER A 205 0.06 1.57 -10.61
C SER A 205 1.04 0.40 -10.39
N ALA A 206 1.22 -0.03 -9.14
CA ALA A 206 1.96 -1.27 -8.85
C ALA A 206 1.22 -2.51 -9.39
N THR A 207 -0.11 -2.53 -9.25
CA THR A 207 -0.96 -3.58 -9.83
C THR A 207 -0.97 -3.53 -11.35
N GLU A 208 -1.11 -2.35 -11.95
CA GLU A 208 -1.03 -2.16 -13.41
C GLU A 208 0.30 -2.65 -13.97
N SER A 209 1.40 -2.46 -13.23
CA SER A 209 2.71 -3.01 -13.62
C SER A 209 2.65 -4.54 -13.71
N ILE A 210 1.98 -5.23 -12.77
CA ILE A 210 1.79 -6.69 -12.84
C ILE A 210 0.84 -7.07 -13.99
N THR A 211 -0.29 -6.36 -14.14
CA THR A 211 -1.26 -6.61 -15.20
C THR A 211 -0.63 -6.48 -16.59
N CYS A 212 0.18 -5.43 -16.81
CA CYS A 212 0.86 -5.13 -18.07
C CYS A 212 1.91 -6.18 -18.43
N LEU A 213 2.56 -6.80 -17.45
CA LEU A 213 3.54 -7.87 -17.68
C LEU A 213 2.90 -9.18 -18.14
N TYR A 214 1.60 -9.34 -17.90
CA TYR A 214 0.84 -10.55 -18.20
C TYR A 214 0.05 -10.51 -19.52
N THR A 215 0.10 -9.41 -20.30
CA THR A 215 -0.90 -9.13 -21.34
C THR A 215 -0.86 -10.07 -22.55
N GLN A 216 -1.65 -11.15 -22.45
CA GLN A 216 -2.50 -11.73 -23.51
C GLN A 216 -3.83 -12.34 -22.95
N ARG A 217 -4.31 -11.94 -21.76
CA ARG A 217 -5.50 -12.55 -21.12
C ARG A 217 -6.44 -11.50 -20.51
N ILE A 218 -7.72 -11.84 -20.28
CA ILE A 218 -8.73 -10.94 -19.71
C ILE A 218 -8.42 -10.71 -18.22
N TRP A 219 -8.29 -9.45 -17.81
CA TRP A 219 -8.06 -9.03 -16.42
C TRP A 219 -9.20 -8.13 -15.95
N TRP A 220 -9.61 -8.31 -14.69
CA TRP A 220 -10.47 -7.36 -13.98
C TRP A 220 -9.75 -6.91 -12.72
N ASN A 221 -9.35 -5.63 -12.69
CA ASN A 221 -8.66 -5.04 -11.54
C ASN A 221 -9.69 -4.56 -10.52
N ILE A 222 -9.64 -5.09 -9.29
CA ILE A 222 -10.37 -4.55 -8.15
C ILE A 222 -9.38 -3.70 -7.35
N TYR A 223 -9.51 -2.38 -7.48
CA TYR A 223 -8.66 -1.43 -6.76
C TYR A 223 -9.17 -1.20 -5.34
N ARG A 224 -8.24 -1.03 -4.39
CA ARG A 224 -8.49 -0.31 -3.13
C ARG A 224 -8.08 1.14 -3.36
N LEU A 225 -9.06 2.04 -3.45
CA LEU A 225 -8.83 3.48 -3.30
C LEU A 225 -8.60 3.81 -1.82
#